data_AF-A0A2U9CQJ7-F1
#
_entry.id   AF-A0A2U9CQJ7-F1
#
_cell.length_a   1.000
_cell.length_b   1.000
_cell.length_c   1.000
_cell.angle_alpha   90.00
_cell.angle_beta   90.00
_cell.angle_gamma   90.00
#
_symmetry.space_group_name_H-M   'P 1'
#
loop_
_entity.id
_entity.type
_entity.pdbx_description
1 polymer ?
#
loop_
_entity_poly.entity_id
_entity_poly.type
_entity_poly.pdbx_seq_one_letter_code
_entity_poly.pdbx_strand_id
1 'polypeptide(L)'
;MSHRKFHAPRHGHMGFLPHKRSKKHRGRVRTWPKDDPSQPVHLTAFLGYKAGMTHTLRDMHRTGLKQAKREVVEAVTIIETPPVIVVGVVGYIQTLRGLRSLKTIFAEHLSDECKRRFYKNWYKSKKKAFTKYSKKWQDETGKKQLDKDFAVMKKYCSVIRVIVHSQMRLLPIKQKKAHVMEVQLNGGSISDKVDWAKERLEQAVPVSAVFYQDEMIDVIGVSKGRGFKGVTSRWRTKKLPRKTHKGLRKVACIGAWHPARVSYTIARAGQKGYHHRTELNKKIYRVGSGVHIQDGKVISNNASTNYDTSQKSITPMGGFPHYGEVSNDFLMVKGCVVGVKKRVLTLRKSLLVHTSRKSRETIELKFIDTTSKFGHGRFQTAQEKRAFMGPLKKDVQKTLPEPLSKDT
;
A
#
# COMPACT_ATOMS: atom_id res chain seq x y z
N MET A 1 -30.00 15.75 38.63
CA MET A 1 -30.11 15.92 37.16
C MET A 1 -30.66 14.63 36.58
N SER A 2 -31.76 14.70 35.83
CA SER A 2 -32.44 13.54 35.22
C SER A 2 -31.84 13.18 33.86
N HIS A 3 -32.55 13.41 32.76
CA HIS A 3 -32.07 13.13 31.42
C HIS A 3 -31.17 14.26 30.88
N ARG A 4 -30.47 13.99 29.79
CA ARG A 4 -29.61 14.98 29.13
C ARG A 4 -30.47 16.05 28.45
N LYS A 5 -30.39 17.31 28.93
CA LYS A 5 -31.19 18.46 28.43
C LYS A 5 -31.13 18.69 26.91
N PHE A 6 -29.97 18.49 26.28
CA PHE A 6 -29.80 18.65 24.84
C PHE A 6 -29.17 17.40 24.22
N HIS A 7 -29.83 16.85 23.19
CA HIS A 7 -29.30 15.74 22.41
C HIS A 7 -28.04 16.17 21.65
N ALA A 8 -27.06 15.27 21.58
CA ALA A 8 -25.95 15.41 20.65
C ALA A 8 -25.38 14.02 20.32
N PRO A 9 -24.77 13.86 19.13
CA PRO A 9 -24.22 12.59 18.70
C PRO A 9 -23.09 12.14 19.62
N ARG A 10 -22.87 10.83 19.63
CA ARG A 10 -21.79 10.19 20.36
C ARG A 10 -20.43 10.60 19.79
N HIS A 11 -19.45 10.79 20.68
CA HIS A 11 -18.05 10.94 20.28
C HIS A 11 -17.39 9.60 19.92
N GLY A 12 -17.05 9.45 18.64
CA GLY A 12 -16.28 8.32 18.11
C GLY A 12 -17.10 7.06 17.86
N HIS A 13 -16.58 6.24 16.94
CA HIS A 13 -17.29 5.09 16.38
C HIS A 13 -16.92 3.78 17.08
N MET A 14 -17.91 3.02 17.53
CA MET A 14 -17.74 1.82 18.36
C MET A 14 -17.28 0.59 17.58
N GLY A 15 -17.64 0.46 16.31
CA GLY A 15 -17.19 -0.65 15.45
C GLY A 15 -15.68 -0.70 15.19
N PHE A 16 -14.93 0.32 15.64
CA PHE A 16 -13.46 0.30 15.59
C PHE A 16 -12.79 -0.05 16.93
N LEU A 17 -13.57 -0.30 17.99
CA LEU A 17 -13.04 -0.93 19.19
C LEU A 17 -12.61 -2.37 18.89
N PRO A 18 -11.55 -2.87 19.54
CA PRO A 18 -10.69 -2.17 20.50
C PRO A 18 -9.68 -1.20 19.86
N HIS A 19 -9.56 0.01 20.44
CA HIS A 19 -8.55 1.01 20.06
C HIS A 19 -7.15 0.69 20.62
N LYS A 20 -6.55 -0.41 20.13
CA LYS A 20 -5.20 -0.88 20.50
C LYS A 20 -4.21 -0.85 19.33
N ARG A 21 -2.91 -1.01 19.63
CA ARG A 21 -1.88 -1.18 18.59
C ARG A 21 -2.18 -2.43 17.76
N SER A 22 -2.08 -2.32 16.45
CA SER A 22 -2.17 -3.47 15.53
C SER A 22 -1.04 -4.44 15.84
N LYS A 23 -1.37 -5.73 15.98
CA LYS A 23 -0.37 -6.80 16.16
C LYS A 23 0.51 -6.98 14.93
N LYS A 24 -0.06 -6.83 13.74
CA LYS A 24 0.66 -6.91 12.46
C LYS A 24 1.04 -5.51 11.98
N HIS A 25 2.27 -5.36 11.48
CA HIS A 25 2.74 -4.11 10.88
C HIS A 25 2.11 -3.87 9.49
N ARG A 26 1.92 -4.95 8.72
CA ARG A 26 1.23 -4.95 7.45
C ARG A 26 -0.29 -5.01 7.65
N GLY A 27 -1.03 -4.39 6.73
CA GLY A 27 -2.45 -4.68 6.51
C GLY A 27 -2.71 -6.17 6.31
N ARG A 28 -3.62 -6.75 7.09
CA ARG A 28 -4.15 -8.09 6.82
C ARG A 28 -5.43 -7.95 6.00
N VAL A 29 -5.51 -8.63 4.86
CA VAL A 29 -6.78 -8.87 4.17
C VAL A 29 -7.59 -9.83 5.02
N ARG A 30 -8.77 -9.40 5.46
CA ARG A 30 -9.68 -10.21 6.27
C ARG A 30 -10.75 -10.90 5.43
N THR A 31 -11.11 -10.28 4.32
CA THR A 31 -12.14 -10.73 3.38
C THR A 31 -11.59 -10.50 1.98
N TRP A 32 -11.73 -11.50 1.12
CA TRP A 32 -11.32 -11.43 -0.28
C TRP A 32 -12.54 -11.13 -1.16
N PRO A 33 -12.35 -10.58 -2.37
CA PRO A 33 -13.44 -10.50 -3.34
C PRO A 33 -14.07 -11.88 -3.54
N LYS A 34 -15.40 -11.91 -3.73
CA LYS A 34 -16.10 -13.17 -4.00
C LYS A 34 -15.58 -13.75 -5.31
N ASP A 35 -15.39 -15.05 -5.30
CA ASP A 35 -14.90 -15.79 -6.45
C ASP A 35 -16.02 -16.02 -7.48
N ASP A 36 -15.66 -15.95 -8.75
CA ASP A 36 -16.54 -16.10 -9.91
C ASP A 36 -15.80 -16.94 -10.95
N PRO A 37 -16.10 -18.25 -11.08
CA PRO A 37 -15.40 -19.15 -12.00
C PRO A 37 -15.51 -18.78 -13.47
N SER A 38 -16.47 -17.93 -13.86
CA SER A 38 -16.64 -17.50 -15.26
C SER A 38 -15.55 -16.55 -15.75
N GLN A 39 -14.88 -15.85 -14.82
CA GLN A 39 -13.80 -14.92 -15.14
C GLN A 39 -12.46 -15.65 -15.30
N PRO A 40 -11.50 -15.09 -16.07
CA PRO A 40 -10.16 -15.65 -16.14
C PRO A 40 -9.46 -15.62 -14.77
N VAL A 41 -8.54 -16.56 -14.56
CA VAL A 41 -7.75 -16.64 -13.31
C VAL A 41 -6.94 -15.36 -13.12
N HIS A 42 -7.13 -14.69 -11.98
CA HIS A 42 -6.44 -13.44 -11.67
C HIS A 42 -6.15 -13.27 -10.17
N LEU A 43 -5.19 -12.38 -9.87
CA LEU A 43 -4.86 -11.98 -8.51
C LEU A 43 -5.83 -10.91 -7.99
N THR A 44 -6.11 -10.96 -6.70
CA THR A 44 -7.08 -10.05 -6.04
C THR A 44 -6.44 -8.99 -5.15
N ALA A 45 -5.12 -9.03 -4.95
CA ALA A 45 -4.39 -8.06 -4.14
C ALA A 45 -2.91 -7.94 -4.52
N PHE A 46 -2.30 -6.86 -4.06
CA PHE A 46 -0.89 -6.53 -4.28
C PHE A 46 -0.28 -5.85 -3.04
N LEU A 47 1.05 -5.78 -2.98
CA LEU A 47 1.78 -5.03 -1.95
C LEU A 47 2.42 -3.78 -2.54
N GLY A 48 2.15 -2.63 -1.94
CA GLY A 48 2.79 -1.37 -2.30
C GLY A 48 3.38 -0.65 -1.10
N TYR A 49 4.17 0.39 -1.37
CA TYR A 49 4.87 1.21 -0.39
C TYR A 49 4.49 2.67 -0.58
N LYS A 50 3.92 3.28 0.47
CA LYS A 50 3.53 4.68 0.40
C LYS A 50 4.77 5.57 0.26
N ALA A 51 4.97 6.16 -0.91
CA ALA A 51 6.10 7.03 -1.20
C ALA A 51 5.84 8.45 -0.67
N GLY A 52 4.75 9.06 -1.13
CA GLY A 52 4.41 10.43 -0.80
C GLY A 52 3.06 10.85 -1.35
N MET A 53 2.82 12.15 -1.41
CA MET A 53 1.61 12.74 -1.98
C MET A 53 2.01 13.90 -2.87
N THR A 54 1.24 14.12 -3.93
CA THR A 54 1.29 15.31 -4.77
C THR A 54 -0.14 15.71 -5.15
N HIS A 55 -0.32 16.65 -6.06
CA HIS A 55 -1.61 16.97 -6.65
C HIS A 55 -1.54 16.87 -8.17
N THR A 56 -2.71 16.66 -8.77
CA THR A 56 -2.89 16.57 -10.22
C THR A 56 -4.01 17.49 -10.64
N LEU A 57 -3.98 17.90 -11.91
CA LEU A 57 -5.05 18.63 -12.57
C LEU A 57 -5.70 17.72 -13.62
N ARG A 58 -7.02 17.70 -13.64
CA ARG A 58 -7.84 16.94 -14.60
C ARG A 58 -9.16 17.66 -14.86
N ASP A 59 -9.79 17.34 -15.98
CA ASP A 59 -11.17 17.75 -16.23
C ASP A 59 -12.18 16.87 -15.49
N MET A 60 -13.25 17.48 -15.01
CA MET A 60 -14.35 16.77 -14.36
C MET A 60 -15.50 16.51 -15.34
N HIS A 61 -15.67 15.26 -15.76
CA HIS A 61 -16.69 14.87 -16.75
C HIS A 61 -18.04 14.43 -16.13
N ARG A 62 -18.38 14.96 -14.95
CA ARG A 62 -19.65 14.62 -14.27
C ARG A 62 -20.74 15.62 -14.59
N THR A 63 -21.69 15.21 -15.42
CA THR A 63 -22.90 15.96 -15.75
C THR A 63 -23.66 16.39 -14.48
N GLY A 64 -24.15 17.63 -14.43
CA GLY A 64 -24.97 18.16 -13.33
C GLY A 64 -24.18 18.75 -12.15
N LEU A 65 -22.84 18.70 -12.16
CA LEU A 65 -22.01 19.43 -11.20
C LEU A 65 -21.67 20.82 -11.72
N LYS A 66 -21.54 21.82 -10.83
CA LYS A 66 -21.02 23.16 -11.18
C LYS A 66 -19.60 23.11 -11.76
N GLN A 67 -18.83 22.10 -11.36
CA GLN A 67 -17.47 21.85 -11.82
C GLN A 67 -17.40 21.00 -13.10
N ALA A 68 -18.55 20.61 -13.69
CA ALA A 68 -18.56 19.84 -14.93
C ALA A 68 -17.80 20.59 -16.03
N LYS A 69 -16.96 19.88 -16.78
CA LYS A 69 -16.09 20.42 -17.85
C LYS A 69 -15.12 21.52 -17.38
N ARG A 70 -14.88 21.62 -16.07
CA ARG A 70 -13.85 22.51 -15.50
C ARG A 70 -12.69 21.68 -14.98
N GLU A 71 -11.53 22.30 -14.98
CA GLU A 71 -10.32 21.76 -14.40
C GLU A 71 -10.42 21.75 -12.88
N VAL A 72 -10.05 20.63 -12.26
CA VAL A 72 -10.04 20.47 -10.81
C VAL A 72 -8.69 19.95 -10.37
N VAL A 73 -8.14 20.59 -9.34
CA VAL A 73 -6.94 20.13 -8.65
C VAL A 73 -7.34 19.12 -7.57
N GLU A 74 -6.80 17.91 -7.67
CA GLU A 74 -7.06 16.85 -6.70
C GLU A 74 -5.74 16.30 -6.13
N ALA A 75 -5.72 16.13 -4.81
CA ALA A 75 -4.60 15.49 -4.14
C ALA A 75 -4.56 13.99 -4.45
N VAL A 76 -3.36 13.46 -4.67
CA VAL A 76 -3.10 12.04 -4.95
C VAL A 76 -2.00 11.51 -4.03
N THR A 77 -2.07 10.23 -3.70
CA THR A 77 -0.97 9.51 -3.03
C THR A 77 -0.25 8.63 -4.04
N ILE A 78 1.08 8.68 -4.03
CA ILE A 78 1.93 7.79 -4.82
C ILE A 78 2.32 6.58 -3.97
N ILE A 79 2.02 5.38 -4.49
CA ILE A 79 2.33 4.10 -3.88
C ILE A 79 3.25 3.35 -4.83
N GLU A 80 4.53 3.22 -4.48
CA GLU A 80 5.50 2.46 -5.26
C GLU A 80 5.23 0.95 -5.08
N THR A 81 5.16 0.24 -6.19
CA THR A 81 4.71 -1.14 -6.31
C THR A 81 5.72 -1.93 -7.13
N PRO A 82 6.91 -2.24 -6.57
CA PRO A 82 7.83 -3.14 -7.23
C PRO A 82 7.14 -4.49 -7.48
N PRO A 83 7.52 -5.23 -8.54
CA PRO A 83 6.95 -6.54 -8.81
C PRO A 83 6.98 -7.45 -7.58
N VAL A 84 5.92 -8.25 -7.42
CA VAL A 84 5.88 -9.27 -6.35
C VAL A 84 6.29 -10.61 -6.93
N ILE A 85 7.12 -11.36 -6.22
CA ILE A 85 7.53 -12.70 -6.64
C ILE A 85 6.61 -13.72 -6.00
N VAL A 86 6.04 -14.61 -6.81
CA VAL A 86 5.23 -15.75 -6.33
C VAL A 86 6.19 -16.84 -5.87
N VAL A 87 6.08 -17.27 -4.61
CA VAL A 87 7.02 -18.24 -4.00
C VAL A 87 6.33 -19.45 -3.39
N GLY A 88 5.03 -19.58 -3.55
CA GLY A 88 4.30 -20.75 -3.09
C GLY A 88 2.80 -20.65 -3.31
N VAL A 89 2.11 -21.73 -2.96
CA VAL A 89 0.67 -21.91 -3.09
C VAL A 89 0.14 -22.57 -1.81
N VAL A 90 -1.00 -22.09 -1.32
CA VAL A 90 -1.73 -22.63 -0.18
C VAL A 90 -3.12 -23.02 -0.65
N GLY A 91 -3.46 -24.29 -0.49
CA GLY A 91 -4.81 -24.80 -0.70
C GLY A 91 -5.62 -24.76 0.59
N TYR A 92 -6.84 -24.25 0.53
CA TYR A 92 -7.79 -24.24 1.64
C TYR A 92 -8.98 -25.14 1.32
N ILE A 93 -9.34 -25.97 2.29
CA ILE A 93 -10.55 -26.79 2.27
C ILE A 93 -11.63 -26.13 3.13
N GLN A 94 -12.87 -26.15 2.65
CA GLN A 94 -14.03 -25.73 3.42
C GLN A 94 -14.43 -26.84 4.38
N THR A 95 -14.51 -26.49 5.66
CA THR A 95 -14.99 -27.38 6.73
C THR A 95 -16.19 -26.72 7.41
N LEU A 96 -16.90 -27.47 8.25
CA LEU A 96 -18.00 -26.93 9.07
C LEU A 96 -17.57 -25.74 9.95
N ARG A 97 -16.29 -25.69 10.35
CA ARG A 97 -15.72 -24.59 11.18
C ARG A 97 -15.12 -23.45 10.35
N GLY A 98 -15.28 -23.48 9.03
CA GLY A 98 -14.72 -22.51 8.07
C GLY A 98 -13.55 -23.07 7.26
N LEU A 99 -12.76 -22.17 6.65
CA LEU A 99 -11.63 -22.55 5.80
C LEU A 99 -10.43 -23.00 6.63
N ARG A 100 -9.92 -24.20 6.36
CA ARG A 100 -8.69 -24.75 6.95
C ARG A 100 -7.63 -24.90 5.86
N SER A 101 -6.38 -24.54 6.16
CA SER A 101 -5.26 -24.81 5.24
C SER A 101 -5.03 -26.31 5.12
N LEU A 102 -5.13 -26.84 3.91
CA LEU A 102 -4.95 -28.27 3.63
C LEU A 102 -3.48 -28.59 3.34
N LYS A 103 -2.90 -27.91 2.35
CA LYS A 103 -1.51 -28.08 1.93
C LYS A 103 -0.88 -26.73 1.60
N THR A 104 0.43 -26.66 1.73
CA THR A 104 1.24 -25.52 1.29
C THR A 104 2.42 -26.05 0.51
N ILE A 105 2.60 -25.57 -0.71
CA ILE A 105 3.71 -25.88 -1.59
C ILE A 105 4.52 -24.61 -1.78
N PHE A 106 5.83 -24.66 -1.57
CA PHE A 106 6.72 -23.54 -1.86
C PHE A 106 7.45 -23.78 -3.18
N ALA A 107 7.97 -22.72 -3.77
CA ALA A 107 8.91 -22.78 -4.88
C ALA A 107 10.24 -23.45 -4.48
N GLU A 108 11.03 -23.85 -5.48
CA GLU A 108 12.36 -24.43 -5.26
C GLU A 108 13.34 -23.34 -4.79
N HIS A 109 13.42 -22.25 -5.54
CA HIS A 109 14.34 -21.15 -5.33
C HIS A 109 13.65 -19.98 -4.63
N LEU A 110 13.82 -19.91 -3.31
CA LEU A 110 13.44 -18.73 -2.54
C LEU A 110 14.60 -17.73 -2.42
N SER A 111 14.31 -16.48 -2.78
CA SER A 111 15.21 -15.34 -2.60
C SER A 111 15.63 -15.14 -1.14
N ASP A 112 16.83 -14.59 -0.93
CA ASP A 112 17.36 -14.29 0.41
C ASP A 112 16.50 -13.27 1.18
N GLU A 113 15.90 -12.31 0.47
CA GLU A 113 15.00 -11.34 1.11
C GLU A 113 13.71 -11.98 1.61
N CYS A 114 13.20 -13.01 0.92
CA CYS A 114 12.11 -13.85 1.37
C CYS A 114 12.55 -14.73 2.55
N LYS A 115 13.70 -15.41 2.45
CA LYS A 115 14.27 -16.22 3.54
C LYS A 115 14.46 -15.39 4.83
N ARG A 116 14.86 -14.13 4.72
CA ARG A 116 14.93 -13.18 5.86
C ARG A 116 13.60 -13.05 6.60
N ARG A 117 12.44 -13.27 5.96
CA ARG A 117 11.13 -13.25 6.63
C ARG A 117 11.05 -14.27 7.78
N PHE A 118 11.65 -15.44 7.59
CA PHE A 118 11.64 -16.58 8.51
C PHE A 118 12.65 -16.47 9.66
N TYR A 119 13.58 -15.51 9.60
CA TYR A 119 14.53 -15.26 10.68
C TYR A 119 14.21 -13.97 11.44
N LYS A 120 14.35 -14.00 12.77
CA LYS A 120 14.41 -12.76 13.57
C LYS A 120 15.78 -12.11 13.48
N ASN A 121 16.85 -12.90 13.62
CA ASN A 121 18.23 -12.45 13.46
C ASN A 121 18.89 -13.17 12.29
N TRP A 122 18.96 -12.51 11.14
CA TRP A 122 19.53 -13.07 9.91
C TRP A 122 21.05 -13.30 10.03
N TYR A 123 21.77 -12.31 10.58
CA TYR A 123 23.23 -12.30 10.57
C TYR A 123 23.84 -13.39 11.45
N LYS A 124 23.22 -13.67 12.61
CA LYS A 124 23.64 -14.76 13.50
C LYS A 124 23.14 -16.15 13.08
N SER A 125 22.30 -16.23 12.05
CA SER A 125 21.70 -17.50 11.63
C SER A 125 22.55 -18.23 10.60
N LYS A 126 22.48 -19.57 10.60
CA LYS A 126 23.09 -20.44 9.57
C LYS A 126 22.33 -20.42 8.22
N LYS A 127 21.26 -19.61 8.10
CA LYS A 127 20.42 -19.43 6.88
C LYS A 127 19.89 -20.73 6.23
N LYS A 128 19.65 -21.80 7.01
CA LYS A 128 19.16 -23.12 6.55
C LYS A 128 17.66 -23.20 6.19
N ALA A 129 16.93 -22.10 6.06
CA ALA A 129 15.50 -22.12 5.73
C ALA A 129 15.31 -22.63 4.30
N PHE A 130 14.38 -23.57 4.12
CA PHE A 130 14.02 -24.20 2.84
C PHE A 130 15.13 -24.99 2.12
N THR A 131 16.31 -25.22 2.72
CA THR A 131 17.38 -25.97 2.04
C THR A 131 16.99 -27.42 1.75
N LYS A 132 16.38 -28.12 2.72
CA LYS A 132 15.84 -29.47 2.50
C LYS A 132 14.66 -29.49 1.52
N TYR A 133 13.87 -28.42 1.51
CA TYR A 133 12.69 -28.31 0.65
C TYR A 133 13.08 -28.08 -0.81
N SER A 134 14.12 -27.28 -1.06
CA SER A 134 14.70 -27.13 -2.40
C SER A 134 15.27 -28.46 -2.92
N LYS A 135 15.95 -29.26 -2.07
CA LYS A 135 16.37 -30.62 -2.47
C LYS A 135 15.20 -31.53 -2.86
N LYS A 136 14.05 -31.42 -2.17
CA LYS A 136 12.83 -32.16 -2.53
C LYS A 136 12.35 -31.85 -3.97
N TRP A 137 12.57 -30.63 -4.47
CA TRP A 137 12.24 -30.28 -5.87
C TRP A 137 13.20 -30.91 -6.88
N GLN A 138 14.40 -31.30 -6.46
CA GLN A 138 15.42 -31.92 -7.30
C GLN A 138 15.28 -33.45 -7.29
N ASP A 139 14.98 -34.04 -6.13
CA ASP A 139 14.81 -35.48 -5.95
C ASP A 139 13.57 -36.02 -6.70
N GLU A 140 13.70 -37.14 -7.40
CA GLU A 140 12.60 -37.74 -8.18
C GLU A 140 11.41 -38.15 -7.29
N THR A 141 11.68 -38.74 -6.12
CA THR A 141 10.65 -39.10 -5.13
C THR A 141 9.97 -37.85 -4.56
N GLY A 142 10.72 -36.76 -4.40
CA GLY A 142 10.23 -35.47 -3.94
C GLY A 142 9.30 -34.80 -4.95
N LYS A 143 9.65 -34.82 -6.24
CA LYS A 143 8.80 -34.38 -7.36
C LYS A 143 7.48 -35.15 -7.42
N LYS A 144 7.53 -36.49 -7.36
CA LYS A 144 6.32 -37.34 -7.30
C LYS A 144 5.43 -36.96 -6.11
N GLN A 145 6.00 -36.66 -4.95
CA GLN A 145 5.25 -36.20 -3.79
C GLN A 145 4.64 -34.79 -3.99
N LEU A 146 5.34 -33.89 -4.66
CA LEU A 146 4.83 -32.55 -4.97
C LEU A 146 3.67 -32.60 -5.95
N ASP A 147 3.76 -33.42 -7.00
CA ASP A 147 2.66 -33.62 -7.95
C ASP A 147 1.44 -34.24 -7.28
N LYS A 148 1.64 -35.20 -6.35
CA LYS A 148 0.56 -35.68 -5.47
C LYS A 148 -0.04 -34.56 -4.62
N ASP A 149 0.77 -33.70 -4.03
CA ASP A 149 0.29 -32.57 -3.22
C ASP A 149 -0.51 -31.57 -4.09
N PHE A 150 -0.10 -31.30 -5.33
CA PHE A 150 -0.86 -30.49 -6.30
C PHE A 150 -2.18 -31.16 -6.69
N ALA A 151 -2.19 -32.48 -6.96
CA ALA A 151 -3.41 -33.22 -7.26
C ALA A 151 -4.41 -33.19 -6.09
N VAL A 152 -3.92 -33.31 -4.84
CA VAL A 152 -4.72 -33.15 -3.62
C VAL A 152 -5.30 -31.75 -3.52
N MET A 153 -4.54 -30.71 -3.89
CA MET A 153 -5.07 -29.34 -3.93
C MET A 153 -6.23 -29.21 -4.93
N LYS A 154 -6.05 -29.72 -6.15
CA LYS A 154 -7.09 -29.68 -7.20
C LYS A 154 -8.37 -30.39 -6.78
N LYS A 155 -8.24 -31.56 -6.13
CA LYS A 155 -9.39 -32.42 -5.76
C LYS A 155 -10.18 -31.91 -4.55
N TYR A 156 -9.51 -31.41 -3.51
CA TYR A 156 -10.14 -31.18 -2.21
C TYR A 156 -10.23 -29.71 -1.79
N CYS A 157 -9.46 -28.80 -2.41
CA CYS A 157 -9.48 -27.39 -2.00
C CYS A 157 -10.64 -26.64 -2.64
N SER A 158 -11.28 -25.78 -1.87
CA SER A 158 -12.29 -24.85 -2.36
C SER A 158 -11.71 -23.46 -2.64
N VAL A 159 -10.55 -23.12 -2.06
CA VAL A 159 -9.90 -21.82 -2.28
C VAL A 159 -8.40 -22.03 -2.43
N ILE A 160 -7.83 -21.41 -3.47
CA ILE A 160 -6.38 -21.38 -3.72
C ILE A 160 -5.85 -19.98 -3.45
N ARG A 161 -4.74 -19.89 -2.73
CA ARG A 161 -4.00 -18.66 -2.52
C ARG A 161 -2.54 -18.82 -2.89
N VAL A 162 -1.98 -17.86 -3.57
CA VAL A 162 -0.53 -17.81 -3.80
C VAL A 162 0.15 -17.03 -2.67
N ILE A 163 1.34 -17.48 -2.28
CA ILE A 163 2.23 -16.77 -1.37
C ILE A 163 3.13 -15.90 -2.23
N VAL A 164 3.02 -14.59 -2.07
CA VAL A 164 3.86 -13.61 -2.77
C VAL A 164 4.74 -12.86 -1.79
N HIS A 165 5.89 -12.40 -2.23
CA HIS A 165 6.70 -11.45 -1.48
C HIS A 165 7.09 -10.23 -2.31
N SER A 166 7.21 -9.09 -1.64
CA SER A 166 7.75 -7.87 -2.27
C SER A 166 9.28 -7.93 -2.42
N GLN A 167 9.81 -7.20 -3.40
CA GLN A 167 11.24 -7.01 -3.59
C GLN A 167 11.73 -5.75 -2.88
N MET A 168 12.38 -5.90 -1.73
CA MET A 168 12.80 -4.75 -0.91
C MET A 168 14.08 -4.09 -1.42
N ARG A 169 14.92 -4.83 -2.14
CA ARG A 169 16.17 -4.32 -2.71
C ARG A 169 15.94 -3.22 -3.75
N LEU A 170 14.79 -3.25 -4.42
CA LEU A 170 14.40 -2.27 -5.42
C LEU A 170 13.92 -0.94 -4.83
N LEU A 171 13.65 -0.89 -3.52
CA LEU A 171 13.10 0.27 -2.85
C LEU A 171 14.20 1.07 -2.13
N PRO A 172 14.09 2.42 -2.04
CA PRO A 172 15.02 3.27 -1.28
C PRO A 172 14.78 3.19 0.24
N ILE A 173 14.63 1.98 0.78
CA ILE A 173 14.32 1.71 2.19
C ILE A 173 15.39 0.81 2.79
N LYS A 174 15.92 1.17 3.96
CA LYS A 174 16.97 0.41 4.67
C LYS A 174 16.61 -1.07 4.97
N GLN A 175 15.32 -1.41 5.00
CA GLN A 175 14.85 -2.74 5.34
C GLN A 175 15.11 -3.72 4.19
N LYS A 176 15.91 -4.77 4.43
CA LYS A 176 16.16 -5.87 3.46
C LYS A 176 15.21 -7.07 3.57
N LYS A 177 14.28 -7.04 4.54
CA LYS A 177 13.38 -8.18 4.87
C LYS A 177 12.07 -8.07 4.07
N ALA A 178 11.87 -8.94 3.08
CA ALA A 178 10.69 -8.93 2.21
C ALA A 178 9.38 -9.08 2.98
N HIS A 179 8.31 -8.45 2.52
CA HIS A 179 6.98 -8.62 3.09
C HIS A 179 6.26 -9.75 2.35
N VAL A 180 5.86 -10.81 3.06
CA VAL A 180 5.27 -12.03 2.46
C VAL A 180 3.77 -12.09 2.74
N MET A 181 2.91 -12.10 1.73
CA MET A 181 1.45 -12.21 1.86
C MET A 181 0.87 -13.38 1.07
N GLU A 182 -0.24 -13.93 1.55
CA GLU A 182 -1.12 -14.72 0.69
C GLU A 182 -1.99 -13.76 -0.14
N VAL A 183 -2.18 -14.06 -1.41
CA VAL A 183 -3.15 -13.43 -2.32
C VAL A 183 -4.11 -14.52 -2.82
N GLN A 184 -5.41 -14.29 -2.73
CA GLN A 184 -6.38 -15.24 -3.26
C GLN A 184 -6.45 -15.15 -4.79
N LEU A 185 -6.44 -16.32 -5.45
CA LEU A 185 -6.76 -16.42 -6.87
C LEU A 185 -8.27 -16.58 -7.04
N ASN A 186 -8.84 -15.74 -7.90
CA ASN A 186 -10.23 -15.81 -8.31
C ASN A 186 -10.31 -16.07 -9.82
N GLY A 187 -11.45 -16.54 -10.30
CA GLY A 187 -11.65 -16.87 -11.71
C GLY A 187 -11.21 -18.29 -12.08
N GLY A 188 -11.88 -18.92 -13.03
CA GLY A 188 -11.64 -20.30 -13.46
C GLY A 188 -11.98 -21.37 -12.42
N SER A 189 -11.77 -22.63 -12.81
CA SER A 189 -11.92 -23.76 -11.91
C SER A 189 -10.77 -23.82 -10.88
N ILE A 190 -10.91 -24.67 -9.85
CA ILE A 190 -9.82 -24.90 -8.89
C ILE A 190 -8.59 -25.49 -9.57
N SER A 191 -8.76 -26.34 -10.59
CA SER A 191 -7.63 -26.88 -11.35
C SER A 191 -6.87 -25.76 -12.04
N ASP A 192 -7.59 -24.90 -12.77
CA ASP A 192 -6.99 -23.78 -13.51
C ASP A 192 -6.22 -22.85 -12.58
N LYS A 193 -6.74 -22.59 -11.38
CA LYS A 193 -6.03 -21.79 -10.36
C LYS A 193 -4.76 -22.45 -9.87
N VAL A 194 -4.76 -23.77 -9.67
CA VAL A 194 -3.56 -24.51 -9.24
C VAL A 194 -2.52 -24.51 -10.36
N ASP A 195 -2.96 -24.70 -11.61
CA ASP A 195 -2.06 -24.72 -12.78
C ASP A 195 -1.45 -23.34 -13.04
N TRP A 196 -2.28 -22.29 -13.01
CA TRP A 196 -1.84 -20.90 -13.07
C TRP A 196 -0.81 -20.58 -11.97
N ALA A 197 -1.03 -21.10 -10.77
CA ALA A 197 -0.15 -20.89 -9.63
C ALA A 197 1.18 -21.65 -9.78
N LYS A 198 1.15 -22.89 -10.32
CA LYS A 198 2.34 -23.71 -10.60
C LYS A 198 3.21 -23.05 -11.68
N GLU A 199 2.58 -22.58 -12.76
CA GLU A 199 3.25 -21.88 -13.87
C GLU A 199 3.98 -20.61 -13.40
N ARG A 200 3.36 -19.84 -12.51
CA ARG A 200 3.91 -18.56 -12.03
C ARG A 200 4.81 -18.67 -10.80
N LEU A 201 5.14 -19.88 -10.33
CA LEU A 201 6.13 -20.02 -9.26
C LEU A 201 7.47 -19.40 -9.69
N GLU A 202 8.11 -18.67 -8.78
CA GLU A 202 9.39 -17.96 -8.96
C GLU A 202 9.35 -16.77 -9.92
N GLN A 203 8.21 -16.53 -10.58
CA GLN A 203 8.04 -15.43 -11.50
C GLN A 203 7.62 -14.14 -10.78
N ALA A 204 8.03 -13.02 -11.37
CA ALA A 204 7.63 -11.69 -10.93
C ALA A 204 6.29 -11.31 -11.57
N VAL A 205 5.36 -10.82 -10.75
CA VAL A 205 4.06 -10.30 -11.21
C VAL A 205 4.06 -8.78 -11.03
N PRO A 206 3.95 -7.99 -12.12
CA PRO A 206 3.85 -6.54 -12.05
C PRO A 206 2.46 -6.10 -11.57
N VAL A 207 2.35 -4.85 -11.11
CA VAL A 207 1.08 -4.32 -10.60
C VAL A 207 0.02 -4.16 -11.70
N SER A 208 0.46 -3.89 -12.93
CA SER A 208 -0.39 -3.74 -14.12
C SER A 208 -1.13 -5.02 -14.50
N ALA A 209 -0.59 -6.19 -14.14
CA ALA A 209 -1.27 -7.48 -14.33
C ALA A 209 -2.39 -7.72 -13.30
N VAL A 210 -2.47 -6.93 -12.24
CA VAL A 210 -3.45 -7.10 -11.14
C VAL A 210 -4.49 -6.00 -11.14
N PHE A 211 -4.07 -4.75 -11.30
CA PHE A 211 -4.95 -3.59 -11.31
C PHE A 211 -4.84 -2.85 -12.64
N TYR A 212 -5.97 -2.29 -13.07
CA TYR A 212 -6.03 -1.46 -14.27
C TYR A 212 -6.30 0.01 -13.90
N GLN A 213 -6.06 0.91 -14.85
CA GLN A 213 -6.33 2.34 -14.68
C GLN A 213 -7.84 2.57 -14.47
N ASP A 214 -8.21 3.59 -13.68
CA ASP A 214 -9.59 3.95 -13.36
C ASP A 214 -10.37 2.98 -12.46
N GLU A 215 -9.78 1.84 -12.11
CA GLU A 215 -10.32 0.89 -11.15
C GLU A 215 -10.45 1.50 -9.75
N MET A 216 -11.50 1.11 -9.03
CA MET A 216 -11.65 1.38 -7.60
C MET A 216 -11.06 0.24 -6.78
N ILE A 217 -10.08 0.58 -5.94
CA ILE A 217 -9.41 -0.39 -5.06
C ILE A 217 -9.62 -0.07 -3.59
N ASP A 218 -9.33 -1.05 -2.75
CA ASP A 218 -9.31 -0.91 -1.31
C ASP A 218 -7.88 -0.88 -0.79
N VAL A 219 -7.56 0.10 0.04
CA VAL A 219 -6.23 0.26 0.64
C VAL A 219 -6.27 -0.16 2.10
N ILE A 220 -5.54 -1.22 2.42
CA ILE A 220 -5.49 -1.84 3.73
C ILE A 220 -4.12 -1.59 4.35
N GLY A 221 -4.10 -1.04 5.56
CA GLY A 221 -2.84 -0.73 6.22
C GLY A 221 -2.97 -0.44 7.70
N VAL A 222 -1.85 -0.04 8.29
CA VAL A 222 -1.77 0.41 9.68
C VAL A 222 -1.57 1.91 9.70
N SER A 223 -2.48 2.61 10.37
CA SER A 223 -2.46 4.08 10.50
C SER A 223 -1.20 4.60 11.21
N LYS A 224 -0.88 5.89 11.01
CA LYS A 224 0.23 6.57 11.71
C LYS A 224 0.03 6.47 13.23
N GLY A 225 1.04 5.96 13.94
CA GLY A 225 1.04 5.90 15.40
C GLY A 225 1.14 7.30 16.01
N ARG A 226 0.41 7.55 17.10
CA ARG A 226 0.49 8.81 17.86
C ARG A 226 0.72 8.58 19.36
N GLY A 227 0.97 7.33 19.79
CA GLY A 227 1.22 6.97 21.19
C GLY A 227 0.00 7.11 22.10
N PHE A 228 0.24 7.24 23.40
CA PHE A 228 -0.80 7.49 24.40
C PHE A 228 -1.33 8.93 24.26
N LYS A 229 -2.66 9.09 24.23
CA LYS A 229 -3.32 10.40 24.10
C LYS A 229 -4.55 10.49 25.00
N GLY A 230 -4.77 11.68 25.55
CA GLY A 230 -5.98 12.03 26.31
C GLY A 230 -7.26 12.02 25.46
N VAL A 231 -8.41 12.05 26.13
CA VAL A 231 -9.74 11.92 25.52
C VAL A 231 -10.05 12.98 24.46
N THR A 232 -9.63 14.24 24.68
CA THR A 232 -9.83 15.31 23.71
C THR A 232 -9.15 15.01 22.38
N SER A 233 -7.95 14.42 22.37
CA SER A 233 -7.28 14.06 21.11
C SER A 233 -7.79 12.72 20.59
N ARG A 234 -7.92 11.71 21.45
CA ARG A 234 -8.26 10.33 21.05
C ARG A 234 -9.70 10.20 20.54
N TRP A 235 -10.65 10.87 21.19
CA TRP A 235 -12.09 10.77 20.95
C TRP A 235 -12.72 12.07 20.47
N ARG A 236 -11.97 13.18 20.41
CA ARG A 236 -12.47 14.52 20.01
C ARG A 236 -13.60 15.02 20.91
N THR A 237 -13.54 14.73 22.21
CA THR A 237 -14.47 15.28 23.20
C THR A 237 -14.26 16.79 23.35
N LYS A 238 -15.34 17.53 23.64
CA LYS A 238 -15.27 18.96 23.96
C LYS A 238 -14.35 19.18 25.18
N LYS A 239 -13.56 20.26 25.16
CA LYS A 239 -12.79 20.71 26.33
C LYS A 239 -13.76 21.27 27.38
N LEU A 240 -13.45 21.10 28.66
CA LEU A 240 -14.18 21.74 29.74
C LEU A 240 -13.86 23.25 29.80
N PRO A 241 -14.68 24.06 30.49
CA PRO A 241 -14.42 25.49 30.67
C PRO A 241 -13.02 25.80 31.23
N ARG A 242 -12.52 27.01 30.96
CA ARG A 242 -11.16 27.43 31.36
C ARG A 242 -10.95 27.33 32.87
N LYS A 243 -11.95 27.69 33.68
CA LYS A 243 -11.91 27.72 35.15
C LYS A 243 -12.20 26.36 35.80
N THR A 244 -12.07 25.24 35.09
CA THR A 244 -12.30 23.90 35.67
C THR A 244 -11.11 23.45 36.52
N HIS A 245 -11.38 23.10 37.77
CA HIS A 245 -10.38 22.57 38.69
C HIS A 245 -9.86 21.17 38.27
N LYS A 246 -8.58 20.90 38.54
CA LYS A 246 -7.87 19.65 38.21
C LYS A 246 -7.82 19.32 36.71
N GLY A 247 -7.90 20.32 35.83
CA GLY A 247 -7.67 20.21 34.39
C GLY A 247 -8.91 20.25 33.50
N LEU A 248 -8.71 20.60 32.23
CA LEU A 248 -9.82 20.87 31.30
C LEU A 248 -9.94 19.90 30.12
N ARG A 249 -8.97 18.99 29.94
CA ARG A 249 -8.88 18.06 28.79
C ARG A 249 -9.33 16.64 29.15
N LYS A 250 -10.49 16.55 29.80
CA LYS A 250 -11.08 15.31 30.32
C LYS A 250 -12.58 15.24 30.02
N VAL A 251 -13.17 14.06 30.18
CA VAL A 251 -14.63 13.88 30.20
C VAL A 251 -15.08 14.18 31.62
N ALA A 252 -16.09 15.03 31.80
CA ALA A 252 -16.56 15.44 33.13
C ALA A 252 -17.21 14.26 33.89
N CYS A 253 -18.26 13.66 33.31
CA CYS A 253 -18.97 12.52 33.88
C CYS A 253 -18.66 11.24 33.08
N ILE A 254 -18.21 10.19 33.77
CA ILE A 254 -17.82 8.88 33.20
C ILE A 254 -18.83 7.78 33.49
N GLY A 255 -20.08 8.12 33.78
CA GLY A 255 -21.14 7.16 34.07
C GLY A 255 -22.10 7.68 35.14
N ALA A 256 -23.32 7.15 35.16
CA ALA A 256 -24.24 7.33 36.29
C ALA A 256 -23.80 6.46 37.48
N TRP A 257 -24.44 6.64 38.63
CA TRP A 257 -24.21 5.78 39.80
C TRP A 257 -24.59 4.33 39.49
N HIS A 258 -25.79 4.12 38.95
CA HIS A 258 -26.27 2.81 38.50
C HIS A 258 -26.32 2.82 36.96
N PRO A 259 -25.65 1.89 36.26
CA PRO A 259 -24.87 0.75 36.77
C PRO A 259 -23.53 1.16 37.39
N ALA A 260 -23.13 0.49 38.49
CA ALA A 260 -21.92 0.74 39.28
C ALA A 260 -20.62 0.27 38.60
N ARG A 261 -20.47 0.56 37.30
CA ARG A 261 -19.28 0.27 36.51
C ARG A 261 -19.12 1.27 35.37
N VAL A 262 -17.87 1.60 35.05
CA VAL A 262 -17.58 2.43 33.87
C VAL A 262 -17.84 1.60 32.60
N SER A 263 -18.81 2.02 31.80
CA SER A 263 -19.10 1.40 30.50
C SER A 263 -17.91 1.49 29.53
N TYR A 264 -17.66 0.41 28.79
CA TYR A 264 -16.65 0.34 27.72
C TYR A 264 -16.89 1.35 26.59
N THR A 265 -18.12 1.86 26.50
CA THR A 265 -18.54 2.87 25.53
C THR A 265 -17.98 4.26 25.86
N ILE A 266 -17.54 4.53 27.09
CA ILE A 266 -17.11 5.87 27.49
C ILE A 266 -15.73 6.21 26.91
N ALA A 267 -15.56 7.45 26.46
CA ALA A 267 -14.29 7.94 25.97
C ALA A 267 -13.24 7.96 27.10
N ARG A 268 -12.22 7.10 26.99
CA ARG A 268 -11.06 7.05 27.91
C ARG A 268 -9.76 7.39 27.19
N ALA A 269 -8.79 7.94 27.92
CA ALA A 269 -7.43 8.14 27.43
C ALA A 269 -6.77 6.80 27.07
N GLY A 270 -5.78 6.81 26.19
CA GLY A 270 -5.08 5.60 25.77
C GLY A 270 -4.42 5.72 24.40
N GLN A 271 -4.06 4.57 23.83
CA GLN A 271 -3.42 4.52 22.51
C GLN A 271 -4.27 5.19 21.42
N LYS A 272 -3.63 6.08 20.64
CA LYS A 272 -4.17 6.67 19.41
C LYS A 272 -3.28 6.34 18.21
N GLY A 273 -3.89 5.85 17.14
CA GLY A 273 -3.19 5.48 15.91
C GLY A 273 -2.43 4.15 16.04
N TYR A 274 -1.76 3.76 14.96
CA TYR A 274 -1.23 2.40 14.80
C TYR A 274 -2.32 1.32 14.83
N HIS A 275 -3.52 1.66 14.34
CA HIS A 275 -4.65 0.74 14.19
C HIS A 275 -4.69 0.21 12.75
N HIS A 276 -5.13 -1.04 12.59
CA HIS A 276 -5.46 -1.63 11.29
C HIS A 276 -6.75 -0.99 10.75
N ARG A 277 -6.72 -0.55 9.48
CA ARG A 277 -7.84 0.09 8.78
C ARG A 277 -7.85 -0.35 7.32
N THR A 278 -9.04 -0.36 6.76
CA THR A 278 -9.31 -0.56 5.35
C THR A 278 -10.03 0.68 4.87
N GLU A 279 -9.44 1.41 3.94
CA GLU A 279 -10.10 2.51 3.24
C GLU A 279 -10.60 1.98 1.90
N LEU A 280 -11.91 2.02 1.71
CA LEU A 280 -12.57 1.51 0.50
C LEU A 280 -12.61 2.58 -0.59
N ASN A 281 -12.87 2.15 -1.83
CA ASN A 281 -13.25 3.01 -2.97
C ASN A 281 -12.22 4.09 -3.28
N LYS A 282 -10.95 3.69 -3.35
CA LYS A 282 -9.85 4.55 -3.77
C LYS A 282 -9.61 4.36 -5.25
N LYS A 283 -9.87 5.40 -6.03
CA LYS A 283 -9.72 5.36 -7.49
C LYS A 283 -8.25 5.43 -7.88
N ILE A 284 -7.83 4.54 -8.78
CA ILE A 284 -6.52 4.62 -9.44
C ILE A 284 -6.62 5.67 -10.55
N TYR A 285 -5.73 6.65 -10.53
CA TYR A 285 -5.65 7.71 -11.54
C TYR A 285 -4.63 7.39 -12.62
N ARG A 286 -3.59 6.65 -12.26
CA ARG A 286 -2.56 6.20 -13.18
C ARG A 286 -1.89 4.95 -12.63
N VAL A 287 -1.68 3.98 -13.50
CA VAL A 287 -0.71 2.88 -13.31
C VAL A 287 0.55 3.33 -14.05
N GLY A 288 1.53 3.83 -13.30
CA GLY A 288 2.74 4.41 -13.88
C GLY A 288 3.86 3.39 -13.93
N SER A 289 4.52 3.28 -15.09
CA SER A 289 5.71 2.45 -15.25
C SER A 289 6.91 3.05 -14.50
N GLY A 290 7.75 2.18 -13.96
CA GLY A 290 9.04 2.55 -13.40
C GLY A 290 9.99 3.13 -14.45
N VAL A 291 11.15 3.58 -13.98
CA VAL A 291 12.26 3.96 -14.85
C VAL A 291 12.76 2.68 -15.53
N HIS A 292 12.66 2.64 -16.85
CA HIS A 292 13.04 1.48 -17.65
C HIS A 292 13.88 1.92 -18.84
N ILE A 293 14.62 0.96 -19.41
CA ILE A 293 15.41 1.17 -20.61
C ILE A 293 14.63 0.59 -21.78
N GLN A 294 14.35 1.43 -22.77
CA GLN A 294 13.78 1.01 -24.04
C GLN A 294 14.65 1.59 -25.15
N ASP A 295 15.08 0.74 -26.09
CA ASP A 295 15.95 1.13 -27.22
C ASP A 295 17.24 1.87 -26.79
N GLY A 296 17.85 1.42 -25.68
CA GLY A 296 19.06 2.01 -25.11
C GLY A 296 18.85 3.35 -24.40
N LYS A 297 17.63 3.90 -24.38
CA LYS A 297 17.29 5.16 -23.71
C LYS A 297 16.59 4.91 -22.38
N VAL A 298 17.01 5.65 -21.34
CA VAL A 298 16.37 5.60 -20.02
C VAL A 298 15.08 6.41 -20.05
N ILE A 299 13.95 5.73 -20.14
CA ILE A 299 12.61 6.32 -20.08
C ILE A 299 12.24 6.53 -18.62
N SER A 300 12.13 7.79 -18.22
CA SER A 300 11.77 8.22 -16.87
C SER A 300 10.61 9.23 -16.83
N ASN A 301 9.93 9.43 -17.96
CA ASN A 301 8.87 10.42 -18.15
C ASN A 301 7.50 9.96 -17.64
N ASN A 302 7.45 9.20 -16.55
CA ASN A 302 6.22 8.60 -16.02
C ASN A 302 5.22 9.60 -15.38
N ALA A 303 5.60 10.88 -15.26
CA ALA A 303 4.71 11.98 -14.88
C ALA A 303 4.40 12.97 -16.01
N SER A 304 4.81 12.68 -17.25
CA SER A 304 4.32 13.38 -18.45
C SER A 304 2.83 13.05 -18.70
N THR A 305 2.12 13.92 -19.39
CA THR A 305 0.73 13.71 -19.80
C THR A 305 0.57 14.07 -21.28
N ASN A 306 -0.62 13.82 -21.85
CA ASN A 306 -0.91 14.22 -23.23
C ASN A 306 -0.90 15.75 -23.41
N TYR A 307 -1.17 16.50 -22.34
CA TYR A 307 -1.23 17.96 -22.34
C TYR A 307 0.08 18.61 -21.86
N ASP A 308 0.87 17.89 -21.08
CA ASP A 308 2.14 18.33 -20.52
C ASP A 308 3.27 17.46 -21.06
N THR A 309 3.91 17.96 -22.11
CA THR A 309 5.00 17.30 -22.85
C THR A 309 6.34 17.33 -22.12
N SER A 310 6.40 17.96 -20.94
CA SER A 310 7.63 18.00 -20.15
C SER A 310 8.09 16.59 -19.76
N GLN A 311 9.34 16.27 -20.06
CA GLN A 311 9.94 14.98 -19.73
C GLN A 311 10.31 14.94 -18.25
N LYS A 312 9.34 14.57 -17.41
CA LYS A 312 9.50 14.53 -15.96
C LYS A 312 9.04 13.21 -15.34
N SER A 313 9.73 12.83 -14.27
CA SER A 313 9.38 11.67 -13.46
C SER A 313 8.42 12.06 -12.33
N ILE A 314 7.71 11.09 -11.77
CA ILE A 314 6.81 11.26 -10.63
C ILE A 314 7.56 11.67 -9.36
N THR A 315 8.88 11.47 -9.32
CA THR A 315 9.72 11.90 -8.22
C THR A 315 9.85 13.42 -8.27
N PRO A 316 9.36 14.16 -7.25
CA PRO A 316 9.48 15.61 -7.22
C PRO A 316 10.94 16.05 -7.10
N MET A 317 11.23 17.31 -7.41
CA MET A 317 12.58 17.86 -7.23
C MET A 317 13.10 17.64 -5.80
N GLY A 318 14.27 17.03 -5.66
CA GLY A 318 14.87 16.66 -4.37
C GLY A 318 14.31 15.37 -3.74
N GLY A 319 13.48 14.62 -4.48
CA GLY A 319 12.89 13.37 -4.03
C GLY A 319 11.66 13.54 -3.13
N PHE A 320 10.93 12.45 -2.91
CA PHE A 320 9.84 12.47 -1.94
C PHE A 320 10.41 12.61 -0.52
N PRO A 321 10.01 13.62 0.28
CA PRO A 321 10.65 13.90 1.57
C PRO A 321 10.54 12.70 2.53
N HIS A 322 11.66 12.27 3.10
CA HIS A 322 11.78 11.07 3.95
C HIS A 322 11.45 9.74 3.26
N TYR A 323 11.25 9.71 1.94
CA TYR A 323 11.13 8.48 1.16
C TYR A 323 12.39 8.25 0.35
N GLY A 324 12.65 9.11 -0.63
CA GLY A 324 13.64 8.95 -1.69
C GLY A 324 13.00 9.11 -3.06
N GLU A 325 13.63 8.54 -4.07
CA GLU A 325 13.14 8.49 -5.45
C GLU A 325 12.20 7.30 -5.66
N VAL A 326 11.24 7.44 -6.57
CA VAL A 326 10.36 6.35 -7.02
C VAL A 326 10.88 5.91 -8.37
N SER A 327 11.50 4.74 -8.42
CA SER A 327 12.13 4.18 -9.63
C SER A 327 11.37 2.98 -10.19
N ASN A 328 10.52 2.33 -9.39
CA ASN A 328 9.71 1.20 -9.83
C ASN A 328 8.32 1.65 -10.28
N ASP A 329 7.54 0.70 -10.81
CA ASP A 329 6.12 0.90 -11.09
C ASP A 329 5.40 1.46 -9.87
N PHE A 330 4.41 2.31 -10.09
CA PHE A 330 3.65 2.93 -9.01
C PHE A 330 2.18 3.04 -9.36
N LEU A 331 1.36 3.09 -8.31
CA LEU A 331 -0.03 3.47 -8.40
C LEU A 331 -0.23 4.88 -7.86
N MET A 332 -0.83 5.73 -8.69
CA MET A 332 -1.34 7.02 -8.28
C MET A 332 -2.79 6.85 -7.83
N VAL A 333 -3.04 7.04 -6.54
CA VAL A 333 -4.35 6.82 -5.95
C VAL A 333 -4.96 8.13 -5.48
N LYS A 334 -6.25 8.35 -5.80
CA LYS A 334 -6.98 9.55 -5.39
C LYS A 334 -6.99 9.74 -3.87
N GLY A 335 -6.64 10.95 -3.44
CA GLY A 335 -6.73 11.41 -2.06
C GLY A 335 -5.64 10.84 -1.15
N CYS A 336 -5.88 10.91 0.16
CA CYS A 336 -4.98 10.36 1.16
C CYS A 336 -5.24 8.85 1.36
N VAL A 337 -4.21 8.15 1.80
CA VAL A 337 -4.30 6.75 2.28
C VAL A 337 -3.67 6.60 3.66
N VAL A 338 -4.03 5.54 4.38
CA VAL A 338 -3.50 5.24 5.71
C VAL A 338 -1.97 5.13 5.76
N GLY A 339 -1.41 5.37 6.95
CA GLY A 339 0.00 5.12 7.22
C GLY A 339 0.94 6.29 6.92
N VAL A 340 2.18 6.11 7.34
CA VAL A 340 3.30 7.04 7.12
C VAL A 340 3.97 6.76 5.76
N LYS A 341 4.86 7.65 5.31
CA LYS A 341 5.77 7.35 4.19
C LYS A 341 6.61 6.10 4.52
N LYS A 342 7.06 5.34 3.51
CA LYS A 342 7.75 4.04 3.64
C LYS A 342 6.89 2.91 4.24
N ARG A 343 5.60 3.13 4.47
CA ARG A 343 4.70 2.10 5.02
C ARG A 343 4.27 1.14 3.92
N VAL A 344 4.39 -0.16 4.20
CA VAL A 344 3.76 -1.20 3.39
C VAL A 344 2.23 -1.11 3.49
N LEU A 345 1.58 -1.09 2.34
CA LEU A 345 0.14 -1.10 2.15
C LEU A 345 -0.24 -2.35 1.37
N THR A 346 -1.37 -2.94 1.74
CA THR A 346 -1.97 -4.03 0.97
C THR A 346 -3.10 -3.44 0.16
N LEU A 347 -2.97 -3.51 -1.15
CA LEU A 347 -3.96 -3.06 -2.11
C LEU A 347 -4.81 -4.27 -2.48
N ARG A 348 -6.13 -4.15 -2.43
CA ARG A 348 -7.05 -5.24 -2.74
C ARG A 348 -8.06 -4.74 -3.76
N LYS A 349 -8.47 -5.59 -4.69
CA LYS A 349 -9.66 -5.34 -5.51
C LYS A 349 -10.87 -5.09 -4.59
N SER A 350 -11.81 -4.28 -5.08
CA SER A 350 -13.00 -3.95 -4.31
C SER A 350 -13.82 -5.19 -3.96
N LEU A 351 -14.51 -5.16 -2.82
CA LEU A 351 -15.54 -6.17 -2.49
C LEU A 351 -16.90 -5.83 -3.10
N LEU A 352 -17.06 -4.62 -3.63
CA LEU A 352 -18.32 -4.09 -4.11
C LEU A 352 -18.29 -3.98 -5.63
N VAL A 353 -19.42 -4.27 -6.26
CA VAL A 353 -19.64 -3.94 -7.67
C VAL A 353 -19.89 -2.44 -7.78
N HIS A 354 -19.11 -1.76 -8.59
CA HIS A 354 -19.15 -0.32 -8.73
C HIS A 354 -19.99 0.12 -9.93
N THR A 355 -21.19 0.65 -9.67
CA THR A 355 -22.14 1.08 -10.70
C THR A 355 -22.27 2.60 -10.84
N SER A 356 -21.79 3.38 -9.86
CA SER A 356 -21.95 4.83 -9.87
C SER A 356 -21.15 5.51 -10.99
N ARG A 357 -21.66 6.63 -11.52
CA ARG A 357 -20.95 7.44 -12.53
C ARG A 357 -19.56 7.86 -12.03
N LYS A 358 -19.46 8.25 -10.76
CA LYS A 358 -18.19 8.60 -10.10
C LYS A 358 -17.17 7.45 -10.11
N SER A 359 -17.62 6.21 -9.95
CA SER A 359 -16.72 5.06 -9.91
C SER A 359 -16.31 4.58 -11.30
N ARG A 360 -17.16 4.74 -12.32
CA ARG A 360 -16.90 4.34 -13.71
C ARG A 360 -16.25 5.44 -14.57
N GLU A 361 -16.08 6.64 -14.03
CA GLU A 361 -15.48 7.79 -14.72
C GLU A 361 -14.05 7.51 -15.19
N THR A 362 -13.76 7.66 -16.49
CA THR A 362 -12.39 7.60 -17.02
C THR A 362 -11.56 8.77 -16.52
N ILE A 363 -10.31 8.52 -16.12
CA ILE A 363 -9.40 9.57 -15.63
C ILE A 363 -8.35 9.88 -16.68
N GLU A 364 -8.50 11.04 -17.28
CA GLU A 364 -7.45 11.70 -18.03
C GLU A 364 -6.81 12.80 -17.17
N LEU A 365 -5.48 12.80 -17.06
CA LEU A 365 -4.72 13.79 -16.30
C LEU A 365 -4.13 14.81 -17.26
N LYS A 366 -4.35 16.10 -16.97
CA LYS A 366 -3.74 17.20 -17.72
C LYS A 366 -2.37 17.55 -17.18
N PHE A 367 -2.21 17.57 -15.86
CA PHE A 367 -0.94 17.95 -15.24
C PHE A 367 -0.69 17.19 -13.93
N ILE A 368 0.59 16.90 -13.68
CA ILE A 368 1.08 16.28 -12.45
C ILE A 368 2.15 17.20 -11.86
N ASP A 369 1.95 17.63 -10.62
CA ASP A 369 2.88 18.52 -9.94
C ASP A 369 4.11 17.74 -9.40
N THR A 370 5.29 18.14 -9.86
CA THR A 370 6.61 17.57 -9.50
C THR A 370 7.50 18.60 -8.81
N THR A 371 6.95 19.74 -8.40
CA THR A 371 7.67 20.72 -7.56
C THR A 371 8.24 20.09 -6.29
N SER A 372 9.32 20.67 -5.76
CA SER A 372 9.89 20.23 -4.48
C SER A 372 8.82 20.24 -3.39
N LYS A 373 8.67 19.11 -2.70
CA LYS A 373 7.82 18.95 -1.52
C LYS A 373 8.60 19.15 -0.22
N PHE A 374 9.86 19.55 -0.31
CA PHE A 374 10.70 19.94 0.81
C PHE A 374 10.81 21.47 0.85
N GLY A 375 9.77 22.11 1.37
CA GLY A 375 9.56 23.57 1.30
C GLY A 375 8.48 23.93 0.27
N HIS A 376 8.58 25.12 -0.30
CA HIS A 376 7.67 25.63 -1.34
C HIS A 376 8.39 25.63 -2.70
N GLY A 377 8.36 24.50 -3.40
CA GLY A 377 8.94 24.39 -4.74
C GLY A 377 8.19 25.25 -5.76
N ARG A 378 8.94 25.96 -6.61
CA ARG A 378 8.39 26.85 -7.66
C ARG A 378 8.54 26.32 -9.09
N PHE A 379 9.41 25.34 -9.29
CA PHE A 379 9.73 24.78 -10.61
C PHE A 379 9.37 23.30 -10.65
N GLN A 380 8.92 22.82 -11.80
CA GLN A 380 8.56 21.42 -12.03
C GLN A 380 9.79 20.55 -12.30
N THR A 381 10.78 21.10 -13.02
CA THR A 381 12.01 20.39 -13.40
C THR A 381 13.27 21.16 -13.02
N ALA A 382 14.39 20.42 -12.91
CA ALA A 382 15.69 21.03 -12.68
C ALA A 382 16.15 21.89 -13.87
N GLN A 383 15.76 21.51 -15.10
CA GLN A 383 16.05 22.26 -16.31
C GLN A 383 15.31 23.61 -16.32
N GLU A 384 14.01 23.60 -16.03
CA GLU A 384 13.19 24.82 -15.88
C GLU A 384 13.78 25.75 -14.81
N LYS A 385 14.18 25.21 -13.65
CA LYS A 385 14.83 26.00 -12.60
C LYS A 385 16.15 26.63 -13.08
N ARG A 386 16.97 25.90 -13.83
CA ARG A 386 18.25 26.40 -14.35
C ARG A 386 18.02 27.48 -15.41
N ALA A 387 17.06 27.27 -16.30
CA ALA A 387 16.69 28.25 -17.32
C ALA A 387 16.18 29.56 -16.68
N PHE A 388 15.37 29.47 -15.63
CA PHE A 388 14.87 30.65 -14.92
C PHE A 388 15.95 31.39 -14.12
N MET A 389 16.81 30.64 -13.41
CA MET A 389 17.82 31.24 -12.51
C MET A 389 19.06 31.76 -13.24
N GLY A 390 19.32 31.29 -14.46
CA GLY A 390 20.55 31.57 -15.18
C GLY A 390 21.80 30.92 -14.54
N PRO A 391 22.99 31.28 -15.02
CA PRO A 391 24.26 30.78 -14.47
C PRO A 391 24.49 31.31 -13.05
N LEU A 392 24.72 30.39 -12.10
CA LEU A 392 25.03 30.75 -10.72
C LEU A 392 26.54 30.64 -10.46
N LYS A 393 27.04 31.32 -9.43
CA LYS A 393 28.46 31.30 -9.02
C LYS A 393 29.06 29.88 -8.96
N LYS A 394 28.32 28.92 -8.39
CA LYS A 394 28.75 27.52 -8.27
C LYS A 394 28.88 26.79 -9.60
N ASP A 395 28.15 27.23 -10.63
CA ASP A 395 28.16 26.59 -11.94
C ASP A 395 29.38 27.09 -12.73
N VAL A 396 29.71 28.39 -12.61
CA VAL A 396 30.94 28.99 -13.17
C VAL A 396 32.20 28.43 -12.51
N GLN A 397 32.18 28.20 -11.19
CA GLN A 397 33.33 27.61 -10.49
C GLN A 397 33.64 26.17 -10.93
N LYS A 398 32.64 25.41 -11.40
CA LYS A 398 32.85 24.05 -11.91
C LYS A 398 33.49 24.00 -13.29
N THR A 399 33.41 25.08 -14.05
CA THR A 399 34.01 25.19 -15.39
C THR A 399 35.44 25.72 -15.36
N LEU A 400 35.93 26.19 -14.21
CA LEU A 400 37.33 26.55 -14.03
C LEU A 400 38.19 25.28 -13.88
N PRO A 401 39.34 25.17 -14.56
CA PRO A 401 40.24 24.04 -14.37
C PRO A 401 40.72 23.98 -12.91
N GLU A 402 40.77 22.78 -12.33
CA GLU A 402 41.32 22.60 -10.97
C GLU A 402 42.77 23.13 -10.95
N PRO A 403 43.16 23.95 -9.97
CA PRO A 403 44.54 24.39 -9.86
C PRO A 403 45.42 23.17 -9.59
N LEU A 404 46.42 22.95 -10.45
CA LEU A 404 47.47 21.95 -10.27
C LEU A 404 47.96 21.99 -8.82
N SER A 405 47.86 20.86 -8.11
CA SER A 405 48.46 20.72 -6.78
C SER A 405 49.94 21.07 -6.91
N LYS A 406 50.37 22.13 -6.23
CA LYS A 406 51.79 22.42 -6.07
C LYS A 406 52.33 21.33 -5.14
N ASP A 407 53.00 20.34 -5.73
CA ASP A 407 53.89 19.45 -5.02
C ASP A 407 54.95 20.32 -4.32
N THR A 408 55.04 20.17 -2.99
CA THR A 408 56.20 20.53 -2.17
C THR A 408 56.37 19.45 -1.12
#